data_AF-A0A928V4V7-F1
#
_entry.id   AF-A0A928V4V7-F1
#
_cell.length_a   1.000
_cell.length_b   1.000
_cell.length_c   1.000
_cell.angle_alpha   90.00
_cell.angle_beta   90.00
_cell.angle_gamma   90.00
#
_symmetry.space_group_name_H-M   'P 1'
#
loop_
_entity.id
_entity.type
_entity.pdbx_description
1 polymer ?
#
loop_
_entity_poly.entity_id
_entity_poly.type
_entity_poly.pdbx_seq_one_letter_code
_entity_poly.pdbx_strand_id
1 'polypeptide(L)'
;MQFSRPMIELVFEIRRRVDSAMKPDVKLANPQMMQELAELYHRGPDVIIQALIKELFTLAGEDWLEVLEHPEIQAQKQSMKMYRGQAALTDQPAAEATPAEVRTPARPVRIYRGQIIE
;
A
#
# COMPACT_ATOMS: atom_id res chain seq x y z
N MET A 1 11.40 4.48 -11.25
CA MET A 1 12.52 3.97 -10.46
C MET A 1 12.83 2.53 -10.89
N GLN A 2 14.10 2.17 -11.07
CA GLN A 2 14.49 0.80 -11.44
C GLN A 2 15.15 0.13 -10.23
N PHE A 3 14.69 -1.07 -9.87
CA PHE A 3 15.25 -1.81 -8.74
C PHE A 3 16.61 -2.41 -9.11
N SER A 4 17.63 -2.08 -8.32
CA SER A 4 18.94 -2.72 -8.41
C SER A 4 18.94 -4.09 -7.72
N ARG A 5 19.92 -4.94 -8.02
CA ARG A 5 20.04 -6.26 -7.40
C ARG A 5 20.09 -6.21 -5.85
N PRO A 6 20.87 -5.31 -5.21
CA PRO A 6 20.85 -5.17 -3.75
C PRO A 6 19.47 -4.83 -3.18
N MET A 7 18.72 -3.95 -3.84
CA MET A 7 17.36 -3.61 -3.42
C MET A 7 16.42 -4.82 -3.47
N ILE A 8 16.53 -5.64 -4.51
CA ILE A 8 15.72 -6.85 -4.66
C ILE A 8 16.01 -7.82 -3.51
N GLU A 9 17.27 -8.01 -3.16
CA GLU A 9 17.70 -8.85 -2.04
C GLU A 9 17.11 -8.36 -0.70
N LEU A 10 17.17 -7.04 -0.45
CA LEU A 10 16.54 -6.42 0.73
C LEU A 10 15.03 -6.65 0.78
N VAL A 11 14.32 -6.50 -0.35
CA VAL A 11 12.87 -6.75 -0.42
C VAL A 11 12.55 -8.21 -0.08
N PHE A 12 13.35 -9.17 -0.57
CA PHE A 12 13.15 -10.58 -0.24
C PHE A 12 13.43 -10.88 1.25
N GLU A 13 14.46 -10.27 1.83
CA GLU A 13 14.78 -10.41 3.25
C GLU A 13 13.69 -9.82 4.14
N ILE A 14 13.18 -8.63 3.80
CA ILE A 14 12.03 -8.04 4.49
C ILE A 14 10.84 -9.00 4.41
N ARG A 15 10.46 -9.43 3.20
CA ARG A 15 9.31 -10.33 2.96
C ARG A 15 9.38 -11.65 3.74
N ARG A 16 10.59 -12.16 4.01
CA ARG A 16 10.80 -13.38 4.82
C ARG A 16 10.47 -13.17 6.29
N ARG A 17 10.64 -11.95 6.80
CA ARG A 17 10.48 -11.58 8.21
C ARG A 17 9.08 -11.08 8.56
N VAL A 18 8.38 -10.48 7.60
CA VAL A 18 7.02 -9.96 7.84
C VAL A 18 5.99 -11.09 7.97
N ASP A 19 4.92 -10.80 8.71
CA ASP A 19 3.76 -11.67 8.87
C ASP A 19 3.17 -12.09 7.52
N SER A 20 2.58 -13.29 7.50
CA SER A 20 2.01 -13.86 6.29
C SER A 20 0.89 -13.01 5.67
N ALA A 21 0.22 -12.18 6.48
CA ALA A 21 -0.79 -11.23 6.00
C ALA A 21 -0.20 -10.09 5.15
N MET A 22 1.03 -9.64 5.43
CA MET A 22 1.70 -8.51 4.74
C MET A 22 2.57 -8.96 3.55
N LYS A 23 2.87 -10.26 3.43
CA LYS A 23 3.62 -10.84 2.30
C LYS A 23 3.07 -10.52 0.89
N PRO A 24 1.76 -10.40 0.64
CA PRO A 24 1.26 -9.99 -0.68
C PRO A 24 1.52 -8.51 -1.00
N ASP A 25 1.68 -7.66 0.03
CA ASP A 25 1.91 -6.22 -0.13
C ASP A 25 3.39 -5.91 -0.35
N VAL A 26 4.26 -6.69 0.30
CA VAL A 26 5.72 -6.67 0.09
C VAL A 26 6.10 -7.49 -1.14
N LYS A 27 5.80 -6.98 -2.34
CA LYS A 27 6.19 -7.57 -3.63
C LYS A 27 6.63 -6.51 -4.64
N LEU A 28 7.62 -6.85 -5.47
CA LEU A 28 8.15 -5.94 -6.51
C LEU A 28 7.10 -5.53 -7.57
N ALA A 29 6.07 -6.35 -7.76
CA ALA A 29 4.97 -6.05 -8.68
C ALA A 29 3.97 -5.03 -8.10
N ASN A 30 4.05 -4.70 -6.81
CA ASN A 30 3.17 -3.76 -6.16
C ASN A 30 3.76 -2.34 -6.24
N PRO A 31 3.16 -1.41 -6.99
CA PRO A 31 3.65 -0.03 -7.04
C PRO A 31 3.49 0.70 -5.70
N GLN A 32 2.59 0.25 -4.81
CA GLN A 32 2.42 0.78 -3.46
C GLN A 32 3.37 0.17 -2.43
N MET A 33 4.24 -0.79 -2.81
CA MET A 33 5.11 -1.50 -1.86
C MET A 33 5.92 -0.57 -0.96
N MET A 34 6.51 0.49 -1.50
CA MET A 34 7.31 1.43 -0.71
C MET A 34 6.45 2.16 0.34
N GLN A 35 5.19 2.45 0.02
CA GLN A 35 4.27 3.10 0.97
C GLN A 35 3.92 2.13 2.12
N GLU A 36 3.58 0.89 1.78
CA GLU A 36 3.31 -0.16 2.77
C GLU A 36 4.51 -0.42 3.69
N LEU A 37 5.73 -0.37 3.14
CA LEU A 37 6.97 -0.50 3.92
C LEU A 37 7.21 0.70 4.84
N ALA A 38 6.91 1.92 4.40
CA ALA A 38 7.00 3.10 5.26
C ALA A 38 5.97 3.02 6.41
N GLU A 39 4.74 2.58 6.14
CA GLU A 39 3.75 2.35 7.20
C GLU A 39 4.22 1.26 8.18
N LEU A 40 4.80 0.17 7.67
CA LEU A 40 5.35 -0.91 8.49
C LEU A 40 6.50 -0.41 9.37
N TYR A 41 7.36 0.46 8.84
CA TYR A 41 8.46 1.07 9.57
C TYR A 41 7.97 1.88 10.79
N HIS A 42 6.87 2.63 10.65
CA HIS A 42 6.29 3.42 11.74
C HIS A 42 5.45 2.61 12.74
N ARG A 43 4.81 1.52 12.30
CA ARG A 43 3.94 0.69 13.16
C ARG A 43 4.69 -0.40 13.93
N GLY A 44 5.79 -0.92 13.38
CA GLY A 44 6.45 -2.13 13.87
C GLY A 44 7.55 -1.87 14.91
N PRO A 45 7.68 -2.69 15.98
CA PRO A 45 8.78 -2.60 16.94
C PRO A 45 10.05 -3.37 16.51
N ASP A 46 10.03 -4.10 15.39
CA ASP A 46 11.18 -4.90 14.95
C ASP A 46 12.28 -4.02 14.34
N VAL A 47 13.32 -3.80 15.15
CA VAL A 47 14.51 -3.02 14.80
C VAL A 47 15.20 -3.56 13.54
N ILE A 48 15.18 -4.87 13.31
CA ILE A 48 15.85 -5.47 12.15
C ILE A 48 15.09 -5.11 10.86
N ILE A 49 13.76 -5.26 10.87
CA ILE A 49 12.92 -4.87 9.74
C ILE A 49 13.05 -3.37 9.48
N GLN A 50 13.07 -2.54 10.52
CA GLN A 50 13.30 -1.11 10.39
C GLN A 50 14.65 -0.76 9.74
N ALA A 51 15.72 -1.46 10.13
CA ALA A 51 17.05 -1.26 9.54
C ALA A 51 17.06 -1.65 8.06
N LEU A 52 16.46 -2.79 7.69
CA LEU A 52 16.36 -3.24 6.30
C LEU A 52 15.54 -2.27 5.44
N ILE A 53 14.44 -1.72 5.98
CA ILE A 53 13.63 -0.72 5.29
C ILE A 53 14.42 0.58 5.09
N LYS A 54 15.14 1.06 6.10
CA LYS A 54 16.03 2.22 5.96
C LYS A 54 17.09 2.00 4.89
N GLU A 55 17.74 0.84 4.88
CA GLU A 55 18.75 0.50 3.88
C GLU A 55 18.14 0.49 2.47
N LEU A 56 16.98 -0.12 2.30
CA LEU A 56 16.26 -0.12 1.02
C LEU A 56 15.95 1.31 0.55
N PHE A 57 15.51 2.18 1.48
CA PHE A 57 15.16 3.56 1.18
C PHE A 57 16.39 4.43 0.89
N THR A 58 17.52 4.19 1.55
CA THR A 58 18.79 4.87 1.21
C THR A 58 19.26 4.53 -0.20
N LEU A 59 19.13 3.27 -0.63
CA LEU A 59 19.41 2.86 -2.00
C LEU A 59 18.39 3.42 -3.01
N ALA A 60 17.20 3.79 -2.52
CA ALA A 60 16.13 4.30 -3.36
C ALA A 60 16.29 5.78 -3.72
N GLY A 61 17.04 6.53 -2.91
CA GLY A 61 17.27 7.97 -3.07
C GLY A 61 16.75 8.78 -1.88
N GLU A 62 17.19 10.04 -1.80
CA GLU A 62 16.87 10.95 -0.70
C GLU A 62 15.36 11.23 -0.57
N ASP A 63 14.64 11.33 -1.70
CA ASP A 63 13.17 11.50 -1.74
C ASP A 63 12.41 10.47 -0.91
N TRP A 64 12.94 9.25 -0.78
CA TRP A 64 12.31 8.18 0.00
C TRP A 64 12.67 8.26 1.48
N LEU A 65 13.90 8.62 1.81
CA LEU A 65 14.32 8.89 3.19
C LEU A 65 13.47 9.97 3.84
N GLU A 66 13.18 11.05 3.12
CA GLU A 66 12.31 12.13 3.61
C GLU A 66 10.91 11.62 3.99
N VAL A 67 10.38 10.61 3.28
CA VAL A 67 9.09 9.98 3.62
C VAL A 67 9.14 9.26 4.96
N LEU A 68 10.28 8.65 5.31
CA LEU A 68 10.46 7.98 6.61
C LEU A 68 10.66 8.96 7.77
N GLU A 69 11.23 10.14 7.51
CA GLU A 69 11.45 11.17 8.52
C GLU A 69 10.21 12.05 8.73
N HIS A 70 9.47 12.31 7.64
CA HIS A 70 8.27 13.14 7.61
C HIS A 70 7.07 12.33 7.08
N PRO A 71 6.38 11.57 7.94
CA PRO A 71 5.24 10.74 7.54
C PRO A 71 4.07 11.55 6.94
N GLU A 72 4.02 12.86 7.20
CA GLU A 72 3.02 13.78 6.63
C GLU A 72 3.15 13.92 5.11
N ILE A 73 4.35 13.72 4.55
CA ILE A 73 4.59 13.72 3.09
C ILE A 73 3.90 12.52 2.43
N GLN A 74 3.80 11.41 3.14
CA GLN A 74 3.16 10.20 2.62
C GLN A 74 1.65 10.38 2.44
N ALA A 75 1.00 11.10 3.36
CA ALA A 75 -0.44 11.37 3.32
C ALA A 75 -0.86 12.25 2.12
N GLN A 76 0.07 12.96 1.49
CA GLN A 76 -0.20 13.86 0.36
C GLN A 76 0.01 13.21 -1.01
N LYS A 77 0.58 11.99 -1.10
CA LYS A 77 0.87 11.36 -2.39
C LYS A 77 -0.39 10.75 -3.01
N GLN A 78 -1.00 11.50 -3.93
CA GLN A 78 -2.16 11.08 -4.72
C GLN A 78 -1.88 9.80 -5.52
N SER A 79 -2.76 8.81 -5.43
CA SER A 79 -2.64 7.57 -6.20
C SER A 79 -3.53 7.63 -7.45
N MET A 80 -2.92 7.56 -8.63
CA MET A 80 -3.66 7.52 -9.90
C MET A 80 -4.07 6.09 -10.19
N LYS A 81 -5.36 5.78 -10.07
CA LYS A 81 -5.92 4.46 -10.38
C LYS A 81 -6.36 4.44 -11.84
N MET A 82 -5.77 3.57 -12.65
CA MET A 82 -6.21 3.35 -14.02
C MET A 82 -7.25 2.23 -14.06
N TYR A 83 -8.50 2.57 -14.39
CA TYR A 83 -9.57 1.59 -14.55
C TYR A 83 -9.98 1.53 -16.03
N ARG A 84 -9.77 0.37 -16.67
CA ARG A 84 -10.21 0.08 -18.06
C ARG A 84 -9.91 1.21 -19.07
N GLY A 85 -8.71 1.77 -19.02
CA GLY A 85 -8.27 2.82 -19.95
C GLY A 85 -8.67 4.26 -19.57
N GLN A 86 -9.36 4.47 -18.45
CA GLN A 86 -9.59 5.78 -17.87
C GLN A 86 -8.76 5.95 -16.61
N ALA A 87 -8.02 7.05 -16.53
CA ALA A 87 -7.28 7.39 -15.32
C ALA A 87 -8.18 8.19 -14.37
N ALA A 88 -8.42 7.65 -13.18
CA ALA A 88 -9.06 8.36 -12.09
C ALA A 88 -7.99 8.74 -11.06
N LEU A 89 -7.76 10.03 -10.88
CA LEU A 89 -6.96 10.53 -9.77
C LEU A 89 -7.80 10.37 -8.50
N THR A 90 -7.37 9.51 -7.58
CA THR A 90 -8.06 9.32 -6.30
C THR A 90 -7.13 9.83 -5.22
N ASP A 91 -7.55 10.89 -4.52
CA ASP A 91 -6.92 11.29 -3.27
C ASP A 91 -7.05 10.14 -2.27
N GLN A 92 -5.92 9.72 -1.70
CA GLN A 92 -5.94 8.82 -0.55
C GLN A 92 -6.40 9.66 0.64
N PRO A 93 -7.53 9.35 1.28
CA PRO A 93 -7.92 10.08 2.48
C PRO A 93 -6.91 9.77 3.59
N ALA A 94 -6.33 10.82 4.17
CA ALA A 94 -5.62 10.72 5.44
C ALA A 94 -6.56 10.05 6.46
N ALA A 95 -6.06 9.05 7.16
CA ALA A 95 -6.82 8.29 8.14
C ALA A 95 -7.17 9.18 9.34
N GLU A 96 -8.30 9.88 9.28
CA GLU A 96 -9.01 10.37 10.46
C GLU A 96 -10.19 9.45 10.75
N ALA A 97 -10.16 8.88 11.95
CA ALA A 97 -11.23 8.06 12.48
C ALA A 97 -12.43 8.93 12.89
N THR A 98 -13.61 8.68 12.33
CA THR A 98 -14.88 8.50 13.07
C THR A 98 -15.99 7.98 12.13
N PRO A 99 -17.01 7.26 12.65
CA PRO A 99 -17.77 6.28 11.89
C PRO A 99 -19.21 6.75 11.55
N ALA A 100 -19.52 6.92 10.27
CA ALA A 100 -20.86 6.95 9.65
C ALA A 100 -20.60 7.29 8.17
N GLU A 101 -20.99 6.56 7.12
CA GLU A 101 -22.19 5.77 6.86
C GLU A 101 -21.78 4.56 6.01
N VAL A 102 -22.20 3.37 6.45
CA VAL A 102 -22.16 2.18 5.60
C VAL A 102 -23.24 2.36 4.52
N ARG A 103 -22.85 2.86 3.34
CA ARG A 103 -23.65 2.65 2.13
C ARG A 103 -23.55 1.17 1.77
N THR A 104 -24.44 0.35 2.33
CA THR A 104 -24.65 -1.03 1.91
C THR A 104 -24.89 -1.06 0.40
N PRO A 105 -24.11 -1.81 -0.40
CA PRO A 105 -24.48 -2.04 -1.79
C PRO A 105 -25.76 -2.88 -1.78
N ALA A 106 -26.84 -2.35 -2.35
CA ALA A 106 -28.09 -3.07 -2.49
C ALA A 106 -27.84 -4.41 -3.19
N ARG A 107 -28.38 -5.50 -2.62
CA ARG A 107 -28.21 -6.85 -3.18
C ARG A 107 -28.75 -6.87 -4.63
N PRO A 108 -28.02 -7.45 -5.60
CA PRO A 108 -28.49 -7.49 -6.97
C PRO A 108 -29.70 -8.41 -7.09
N VAL A 109 -30.83 -7.84 -7.48
CA VAL A 109 -32.10 -8.55 -7.71
C VAL A 109 -31.92 -9.54 -8.86
N ARG A 110 -32.21 -10.83 -8.62
CA ARG A 110 -32.12 -11.88 -9.64
C ARG A 110 -33.50 -12.07 -10.29
N ILE A 111 -33.57 -11.96 -11.60
CA ILE A 111 -34.81 -12.16 -12.37
C ILE A 111 -34.71 -13.52 -13.07
N TYR A 112 -35.69 -14.41 -12.83
CA TYR A 112 -35.80 -15.68 -13.55
C TYR A 112 -37.18 -15.78 -14.19
N ARG A 113 -37.22 -16.00 -15.50
CA ARG A 113 -38.46 -16.14 -16.31
C ARG A 113 -39.50 -15.03 -16.05
N GLY A 114 -39.03 -13.79 -15.95
CA GLY A 114 -39.89 -12.61 -15.76
C GLY A 114 -40.38 -12.38 -14.34
N GLN A 115 -39.98 -13.20 -13.37
CA GLN A 115 -40.28 -12.98 -11.95
C GLN A 115 -39.00 -12.64 -11.19
N ILE A 116 -39.14 -11.67 -10.28
CA ILE A 116 -38.10 -11.28 -9.34
C ILE A 116 -38.02 -12.36 -8.25
N ILE A 117 -36.83 -12.93 -8.05
CA ILE A 117 -36.53 -13.89 -6.99
C ILE A 117 -35.57 -13.20 -6.01
N GLU A 118 -35.97 -13.11 -4.75
CA GLU A 118 -35.15 -12.60 -3.64
C GLU A 118 -34.13 -13.62 -3.12
#